data_AF-A0A9D6K5C8-F1
#
_entry.id   AF-A0A9D6K5C8-F1
#
_cell.length_a   1.000
_cell.length_b   1.000
_cell.length_c   1.000
_cell.angle_alpha   90.00
_cell.angle_beta   90.00
_cell.angle_gamma   90.00
#
_symmetry.space_group_name_H-M   'P 1'
#
loop_
_entity.id
_entity.type
_entity.pdbx_description
1 polymer ?
#
loop_
_entity_poly.entity_id
_entity_poly.type
_entity_poly.pdbx_seq_one_letter_code
_entity_poly.pdbx_strand_id
1 'polypeptide(L)'
;MIQRKYDNLIKQKLSQYLNLIVNIMILMLLFAIVFALIKETYTLFSVHLLHENPSLIIAQILFTIIHVELFAILINYFIDGKIMVQNVIELGIISVVREIMLTAYQVTVDRLFAISFLLLVLGVVFLMEKYFLVKK
;
A
#
# COMPACT_ATOMS: atom_id res chain seq x y z
N MET A 1 -10.76 -38.21 -23.00
CA MET A 1 -10.68 -36.84 -23.61
C MET A 1 -11.78 -35.89 -23.13
N ILE A 2 -12.99 -36.39 -22.80
CA ILE A 2 -14.15 -35.57 -22.38
C ILE A 2 -14.01 -35.01 -20.94
N GLN A 3 -13.44 -35.77 -19.98
CA GLN A 3 -13.21 -35.30 -18.60
C GLN A 3 -12.28 -34.07 -18.50
N ARG A 4 -11.20 -34.02 -19.28
CA ARG A 4 -10.27 -32.86 -19.31
C ARG A 4 -10.94 -31.56 -19.76
N LYS A 5 -11.99 -31.63 -20.59
CA LYS A 5 -12.72 -30.46 -21.07
C LYS A 5 -13.67 -29.90 -20.00
N TYR A 6 -14.24 -30.78 -19.17
CA TYR A 6 -15.12 -30.39 -18.06
C TYR A 6 -14.35 -29.73 -16.91
N ASP A 7 -13.19 -30.27 -16.52
CA ASP A 7 -12.37 -29.68 -15.45
C ASP A 7 -11.87 -28.26 -15.82
N ASN A 8 -11.55 -28.03 -17.09
CA ASN A 8 -11.13 -26.71 -17.58
C ASN A 8 -12.29 -25.71 -17.59
N LEU A 9 -13.52 -26.14 -17.88
CA LEU A 9 -14.71 -25.29 -17.84
C LEU A 9 -15.08 -24.89 -16.40
N ILE A 10 -14.96 -25.82 -15.44
CA ILE A 10 -15.21 -25.54 -14.02
C ILE A 10 -14.14 -24.58 -13.48
N LYS A 11 -12.85 -24.82 -13.78
CA LYS A 11 -11.77 -23.90 -13.39
C LYS A 11 -11.95 -22.50 -13.97
N GLN A 12 -12.38 -22.38 -15.22
CA GLN A 12 -12.59 -21.09 -15.87
C GLN A 12 -13.72 -20.31 -15.21
N LYS A 13 -14.88 -20.94 -14.99
CA LYS A 13 -16.00 -20.30 -14.27
C LYS A 13 -15.64 -19.95 -12.83
N LEU A 14 -14.96 -20.84 -12.12
CA LEU A 14 -14.51 -20.59 -10.75
C LEU A 14 -13.56 -19.39 -10.68
N SER A 15 -12.62 -19.26 -11.63
CA SER A 15 -11.72 -18.11 -11.71
C SER A 15 -12.46 -16.80 -11.96
N GLN A 16 -13.51 -16.81 -12.79
CA GLN A 16 -14.34 -15.63 -13.05
C GLN A 16 -15.10 -15.19 -11.81
N TYR A 17 -15.72 -16.13 -11.07
CA TYR A 17 -16.43 -15.78 -9.83
C TYR A 17 -15.47 -15.29 -8.75
N LEU A 18 -14.30 -15.90 -8.59
CA LEU A 18 -13.26 -15.44 -7.66
C LEU A 18 -12.80 -14.02 -8.00
N ASN A 19 -12.49 -13.74 -9.27
CA ASN A 19 -12.10 -12.40 -9.70
C ASN A 19 -13.20 -11.36 -9.47
N LEU A 20 -14.46 -11.75 -9.67
CA LEU A 20 -15.61 -10.86 -9.44
C LEU A 20 -15.77 -10.53 -7.94
N ILE A 21 -15.66 -11.52 -7.06
CA ILE A 21 -15.71 -11.32 -5.60
C ILE A 21 -14.54 -10.44 -5.15
N VAL A 22 -13.33 -10.72 -5.62
CA VAL A 22 -12.14 -9.94 -5.31
C VAL A 22 -12.30 -8.49 -5.77
N ASN A 23 -12.81 -8.25 -6.98
CA ASN A 23 -13.07 -6.90 -7.48
C ASN A 23 -14.12 -6.15 -6.63
N ILE A 24 -15.18 -6.82 -6.18
CA ILE A 24 -16.18 -6.22 -5.28
C ILE A 24 -15.54 -5.89 -3.93
N MET A 25 -14.72 -6.79 -3.36
CA MET A 25 -14.00 -6.53 -2.11
C MET A 25 -13.05 -5.33 -2.23
N ILE A 26 -12.28 -5.25 -3.32
CA ILE A 26 -11.39 -4.11 -3.59
C ILE A 26 -12.20 -2.82 -3.68
N LEU A 27 -13.31 -2.82 -4.42
CA LEU A 27 -14.17 -1.65 -4.57
C LEU A 27 -14.72 -1.18 -3.21
N MET A 28 -15.20 -2.12 -2.40
CA MET A 28 -15.72 -1.83 -1.05
C MET A 28 -14.62 -1.28 -0.13
N LEU A 29 -13.42 -1.85 -0.19
CA LEU A 29 -12.27 -1.40 0.58
C LEU A 29 -11.82 0.00 0.13
N LEU A 30 -11.85 0.29 -1.17
CA LEU A 30 -11.53 1.59 -1.74
C LEU A 30 -12.51 2.66 -1.25
N PHE A 31 -13.81 2.36 -1.23
CA PHE A 31 -14.83 3.21 -0.61
C PHE A 31 -14.60 3.42 0.89
N ALA A 32 -14.27 2.35 1.63
CA ALA A 32 -13.99 2.44 3.07
C ALA A 32 -12.79 3.34 3.36
N ILE A 33 -11.71 3.23 2.57
CA ILE A 33 -10.52 4.07 2.72
C ILE A 33 -10.84 5.53 2.42
N VAL A 34 -11.58 5.83 1.35
CA VAL A 34 -11.99 7.20 1.03
C VAL A 34 -12.85 7.79 2.16
N PHE A 35 -13.80 7.01 2.68
CA PHE A 35 -14.63 7.45 3.81
C PHE A 35 -13.79 7.70 5.07
N ALA A 36 -12.82 6.83 5.36
CA ALA A 36 -11.89 7.02 6.46
C ALA A 36 -11.08 8.31 6.31
N LEU A 37 -10.52 8.56 5.12
CA LEU A 37 -9.76 9.79 4.82
C LEU A 37 -10.60 11.06 5.00
N ILE A 38 -11.85 11.06 4.55
CA ILE A 38 -12.78 12.19 4.74
C ILE A 38 -13.03 12.41 6.24
N LYS A 39 -13.33 11.35 6.98
CA LYS A 39 -13.58 11.41 8.43
C LYS A 39 -12.36 11.94 9.18
N GLU A 40 -11.17 11.46 8.84
CA GLU A 40 -9.92 11.90 9.47
C GLU A 40 -9.62 13.37 9.19
N THR A 41 -9.73 13.79 7.93
CA THR A 41 -9.51 15.17 7.54
C THR A 41 -10.49 16.11 8.25
N TYR A 42 -11.76 15.69 8.36
CA TYR A 42 -12.77 16.44 9.12
C TYR A 42 -12.43 16.50 10.63
N THR A 43 -11.95 15.40 11.21
CA THR A 43 -11.59 15.34 12.64
C THR A 43 -10.36 16.21 12.94
N LEU A 44 -9.35 16.22 12.07
CA LEU A 44 -8.20 17.12 12.16
C LEU A 44 -8.63 18.58 12.11
N PHE A 45 -9.56 18.93 11.23
CA PHE A 45 -10.04 20.30 11.08
C PHE A 45 -10.95 20.75 12.24
N SER A 46 -11.83 19.88 12.74
CA SER A 46 -12.81 20.26 13.76
C SER A 46 -12.34 20.10 15.20
N VAL A 47 -11.51 19.10 15.53
CA VAL A 47 -11.17 18.76 16.92
C VAL A 47 -9.81 19.32 17.36
N HIS A 48 -8.82 19.33 16.46
CA HIS A 48 -7.43 19.63 16.83
C HIS A 48 -6.99 21.08 16.60
N LEU A 49 -7.75 21.89 15.86
CA LEU A 49 -7.45 23.32 15.72
C LEU A 49 -7.59 24.11 17.03
N LEU A 50 -8.22 23.53 18.06
CA LEU A 50 -8.59 24.27 19.26
C LEU A 50 -7.68 24.01 20.48
N HIS A 51 -7.25 22.78 20.84
CA HIS A 51 -6.62 22.61 22.17
C HIS A 51 -5.73 21.36 22.46
N GLU A 52 -5.20 20.59 21.49
CA GLU A 52 -4.68 19.24 21.83
C GLU A 52 -3.20 18.92 21.54
N ASN A 53 -2.69 17.99 22.37
CA ASN A 53 -1.31 17.53 22.50
C ASN A 53 -0.65 17.17 21.15
N PRO A 54 0.61 17.57 20.91
CA PRO A 54 1.30 17.34 19.64
C PRO A 54 1.40 15.86 19.25
N SER A 55 1.46 14.95 20.23
CA SER A 55 1.51 13.51 19.98
C SER A 55 0.26 12.96 19.28
N LEU A 56 -0.91 13.52 19.56
CA LEU A 56 -2.18 13.05 19.00
C LEU A 56 -2.32 13.48 17.53
N ILE A 57 -1.88 14.70 17.22
CA ILE A 57 -1.81 15.23 15.84
C ILE A 57 -0.86 14.38 14.99
N ILE A 58 0.31 14.03 15.53
CA ILE A 58 1.29 13.18 14.82
C ILE A 58 0.69 11.80 14.54
N ALA A 59 0.04 11.17 15.52
CA ALA A 59 -0.61 9.87 15.33
C ALA A 59 -1.71 9.92 14.26
N GLN A 60 -2.47 11.01 14.20
CA GLN A 60 -3.55 11.18 13.22
C GLN A 60 -3.02 11.43 11.81
N ILE A 61 -2.00 12.30 11.67
CA ILE A 61 -1.29 12.49 10.40
C ILE A 61 -0.76 11.15 9.89
N LEU A 62 -0.18 10.33 10.75
CA LEU A 62 0.32 9.03 10.34
C LEU A 62 -0.73 8.09 9.83
N PHE A 63 -1.84 7.99 10.55
CA PHE A 63 -2.94 7.14 10.12
C PHE A 63 -3.47 7.60 8.76
N THR A 64 -3.52 8.91 8.52
CA THR A 64 -3.86 9.48 7.20
C THR A 64 -2.85 9.06 6.14
N ILE A 65 -1.54 9.17 6.38
CA ILE A 65 -0.52 8.75 5.39
C ILE A 65 -0.60 7.22 5.16
N ILE A 66 -0.98 6.39 6.15
CA ILE A 66 -1.18 4.93 5.96
C ILE A 66 -2.39 4.68 5.06
N HIS A 67 -3.48 5.42 5.28
CA HIS A 67 -4.68 5.30 4.46
C HIS A 67 -4.43 5.73 3.01
N VAL A 68 -3.69 6.82 2.80
CA VAL A 68 -3.30 7.26 1.46
C VAL A 68 -2.43 6.22 0.76
N GLU A 69 -1.47 5.61 1.48
CA GLU A 69 -0.62 4.56 0.92
C GLU A 69 -1.42 3.31 0.55
N LEU A 70 -2.29 2.84 1.46
CA LEU A 70 -3.19 1.72 1.20
C LEU A 70 -4.08 2.01 -0.01
N PHE A 71 -4.64 3.22 -0.11
CA PHE A 71 -5.43 3.64 -1.25
C PHE A 71 -4.62 3.55 -2.56
N ALA A 72 -3.39 4.06 -2.57
CA ALA A 72 -2.51 4.05 -3.73
C ALA A 72 -2.13 2.63 -4.19
N ILE A 73 -1.81 1.73 -3.25
CA ILE A 73 -1.57 0.31 -3.57
C ILE A 73 -2.83 -0.32 -4.18
N LEU A 74 -3.98 -0.04 -3.56
CA LEU A 74 -5.23 -0.68 -3.91
C LEU A 74 -5.80 -0.21 -5.26
N ILE A 75 -5.71 1.10 -5.56
CA ILE A 75 -6.12 1.63 -6.86
C ILE A 75 -5.21 1.13 -7.98
N ASN A 76 -3.89 1.05 -7.75
CA ASN A 76 -2.95 0.48 -8.71
C ASN A 76 -3.27 -1.00 -8.99
N TYR A 77 -3.59 -1.76 -7.95
CA TYR A 77 -4.05 -3.14 -8.11
C TYR A 77 -5.37 -3.24 -8.89
N PHE A 78 -6.31 -2.33 -8.63
CA PHE A 78 -7.62 -2.29 -9.31
C PHE A 78 -7.51 -1.95 -10.79
N ILE A 79 -6.66 -0.98 -11.17
CA ILE A 79 -6.52 -0.51 -12.56
C ILE A 79 -5.78 -1.55 -13.41
N ASP A 80 -4.61 -2.01 -12.97
CA ASP A 80 -3.74 -2.84 -13.82
C ASP A 80 -4.01 -4.35 -13.66
N GLY A 81 -4.82 -4.74 -12.66
CA GLY A 81 -5.02 -6.14 -12.27
C GLY A 81 -3.73 -6.86 -11.85
N LYS A 82 -2.63 -6.10 -11.74
CA LYS A 82 -1.28 -6.53 -11.41
C LYS A 82 -0.65 -5.40 -10.62
N ILE A 83 0.07 -5.74 -9.56
CA ILE A 83 0.81 -4.75 -8.81
C ILE A 83 2.18 -4.63 -9.50
N MET A 84 2.42 -3.51 -10.21
CA MET A 84 3.74 -3.24 -10.76
C MET A 84 4.74 -3.16 -9.62
N VAL A 85 5.86 -3.89 -9.75
CA VAL A 85 6.90 -3.97 -8.72
C VAL A 85 7.43 -2.58 -8.40
N GLN A 86 7.54 -1.72 -9.41
CA GLN A 86 7.94 -0.32 -9.27
C GLN A 86 7.05 0.43 -8.27
N ASN A 87 5.73 0.34 -8.44
CA ASN A 87 4.77 1.02 -7.57
C ASN A 87 4.86 0.51 -6.13
N VAL A 88 5.10 -0.80 -5.94
CA VAL A 88 5.29 -1.38 -4.59
C VAL A 88 6.56 -0.86 -3.94
N ILE A 89 7.66 -0.76 -4.71
CA ILE A 89 8.94 -0.29 -4.19
C ILE A 89 8.86 1.19 -3.83
N GLU A 90 8.27 2.02 -4.69
CA GLU A 90 8.07 3.44 -4.40
C GLU A 90 7.25 3.64 -3.11
N LEU A 91 6.14 2.92 -2.96
CA LEU A 91 5.31 2.98 -1.77
C LEU A 91 6.06 2.46 -0.53
N GLY A 92 6.80 1.37 -0.66
CA GLY A 92 7.66 0.83 0.41
C GLY A 92 8.73 1.82 0.87
N ILE A 93 9.39 2.54 -0.04
CA ILE A 93 10.36 3.59 0.31
C ILE A 93 9.67 4.73 1.07
N ILE A 94 8.51 5.22 0.59
CA ILE A 94 7.73 6.27 1.25
C ILE A 94 7.34 5.83 2.67
N SER A 95 6.93 4.57 2.85
CA SER A 95 6.59 3.99 4.14
C SER A 95 7.78 3.95 5.10
N VAL A 96 8.94 3.51 4.63
CA VAL A 96 10.18 3.46 5.43
C VAL A 96 10.62 4.86 5.83
N VAL A 97 10.60 5.82 4.91
CA VAL A 97 10.95 7.23 5.21
C VAL A 97 10.03 7.79 6.30
N ARG A 98 8.73 7.50 6.23
CA ARG A 98 7.77 7.93 7.25
C ARG A 98 8.07 7.31 8.62
N GLU A 99 8.32 6.01 8.69
CA GLU A 99 8.68 5.32 9.95
C GLU A 99 9.93 5.96 10.58
N ILE A 100 10.92 6.35 9.76
CA ILE A 100 12.09 7.10 10.21
C ILE A 100 11.69 8.47 10.76
N MET A 101 10.86 9.23 10.03
CA MET A 101 10.42 10.56 10.48
C MET A 101 9.73 10.52 11.85
N LEU A 102 8.99 9.44 12.13
CA LEU A 102 8.33 9.25 13.42
C LEU A 102 9.24 8.81 14.54
N THR A 103 10.08 7.83 14.23
CA THR A 103 10.86 7.15 15.25
C THR A 103 12.21 7.82 15.44
N ALA A 104 12.48 8.92 14.73
CA ALA A 104 13.75 9.66 14.69
C ALA A 104 14.36 9.91 16.08
N TYR A 105 13.54 10.15 17.11
CA TYR A 105 14.00 10.40 18.48
C TYR A 105 14.34 9.13 19.29
N GLN A 106 13.97 7.94 18.83
CA GLN A 106 14.18 6.66 19.51
C GLN A 106 15.04 5.68 18.69
N VAL A 107 15.71 6.14 17.64
CA VAL A 107 16.44 5.24 16.74
C VAL A 107 17.75 4.79 17.37
N THR A 108 17.84 3.49 17.65
CA THR A 108 19.08 2.81 18.05
C THR A 108 19.97 2.56 16.84
N VAL A 109 21.30 2.49 17.05
CA VAL A 109 22.29 2.27 15.97
C VAL A 109 21.97 1.01 15.14
N ASP A 110 21.51 -0.06 15.79
CA ASP A 110 21.14 -1.31 15.13
C ASP A 110 19.96 -1.11 14.15
N ARG A 111 18.99 -0.27 14.55
CA ARG A 111 17.79 0.02 13.75
C ARG A 111 18.14 0.88 12.53
N LEU A 112 19.10 1.81 12.67
CA LEU A 112 19.67 2.57 11.55
C LEU A 112 20.33 1.67 10.50
N PHE A 113 21.12 0.68 10.93
CA PHE A 113 21.73 -0.30 10.02
C PHE A 113 20.68 -1.16 9.32
N ALA A 114 19.66 -1.63 10.06
CA ALA A 114 18.57 -2.41 9.48
C ALA A 114 17.78 -1.63 8.40
N ILE A 115 17.44 -0.37 8.70
CA ILE A 115 16.70 0.51 7.77
C ILE A 115 17.56 0.84 6.55
N SER A 116 18.85 1.11 6.75
CA SER A 116 19.78 1.41 5.65
C SER A 116 19.97 0.20 4.74
N PHE A 117 20.08 -1.01 5.31
CA PHE A 117 20.14 -2.26 4.55
C PHE A 117 18.84 -2.52 3.78
N LEU A 118 17.68 -2.31 4.42
CA LEU A 118 16.37 -2.42 3.78
C LEU A 118 16.24 -1.46 2.58
N LEU A 119 16.62 -0.19 2.76
CA LEU A 119 16.61 0.81 1.68
C LEU A 119 17.55 0.42 0.54
N LEU A 120 18.72 -0.14 0.85
CA LEU A 120 19.66 -0.64 -0.15
C LEU A 120 19.03 -1.78 -0.96
N VAL A 121 18.39 -2.75 -0.31
CA VAL A 121 17.69 -3.85 -0.98
C VAL A 121 16.57 -3.32 -1.88
N LEU A 122 15.72 -2.43 -1.37
CA LEU A 122 14.65 -1.81 -2.16
C LEU A 122 15.22 -1.07 -3.39
N GLY A 123 16.31 -0.32 -3.21
CA GLY A 123 17.01 0.36 -4.31
C GLY A 123 17.59 -0.60 -5.34
N VAL A 124 18.15 -1.74 -4.91
CA VAL A 124 18.68 -2.77 -5.83
C VAL A 124 17.55 -3.42 -6.63
N VAL A 125 16.43 -3.76 -5.99
CA VAL A 125 15.27 -4.33 -6.70
C VAL A 125 14.72 -3.33 -7.71
N PHE A 126 14.63 -2.04 -7.36
CA PHE A 126 14.18 -0.98 -8.26
C PHE A 126 15.09 -0.87 -9.49
N LEU A 127 16.41 -0.90 -9.29
CA LEU A 127 17.36 -0.87 -10.40
C LEU A 127 17.22 -2.13 -11.27
N MET A 128 17.13 -3.32 -10.67
CA MET A 128 16.95 -4.57 -11.43
C MET A 128 15.70 -4.55 -12.29
N GLU A 129 14.56 -4.12 -11.74
CA GLU A 129 13.31 -3.99 -12.49
C GLU A 129 13.46 -2.99 -13.65
N LYS A 130 14.04 -1.82 -13.39
CA LYS A 130 14.29 -0.81 -14.42
C LYS A 130 15.18 -1.34 -15.54
N TYR A 131 16.26 -2.04 -15.21
CA TYR A 131 17.11 -2.70 -16.22
C TYR A 131 16.37 -3.79 -17.00
N PHE A 132 15.45 -4.52 -16.36
CA PHE A 132 14.67 -5.57 -17.01
C PHE A 132 13.61 -5.00 -17.98
N LEU A 133 13.01 -3.85 -17.65
CA LEU A 133 12.08 -3.13 -18.52
C LEU A 133 12.77 -2.47 -19.73
N VAL A 134 14.02 -2.00 -19.59
CA VAL A 134 14.79 -1.39 -20.69
C VAL A 134 15.25 -2.41 -21.74
N LYS A 135 15.33 -3.70 -21.40
CA LYS A 135 15.83 -4.75 -22.30
C LYS A 135 14.74 -5.44 -23.12
N LYS A 136 13.48 -5.05 -22.99
CA LYS A 136 12.33 -5.65 -23.66
C LYS A 136 11.76 -4.70 -24.71
#